data_AF-A0A9X8M2E4-F1
#
_entry.id   AF-A0A9X8M2E4-F1
#
_cell.length_a   1.000
_cell.length_b   1.000
_cell.length_c   1.000
_cell.angle_alpha   90.00
_cell.angle_beta   90.00
_cell.angle_gamma   90.00
#
_symmetry.space_group_name_H-M   'P 1'
#
loop_
_entity.id
_entity.type
_entity.pdbx_description
1 polymer ?
#
loop_
_entity_poly.entity_id
_entity_poly.type
_entity_poly.pdbx_seq_one_letter_code
_entity_poly.pdbx_strand_id
1 'polypeptide(L)'
;MHILPLNKHLFYINIIFRTPLTFLSILLVYLTFVVYRLSDNYTRIMRTLGQTIKYFRKKSGLTQEEFADKYGFSHGQMKHWETDRHQPDVESIKTLASIFRISTDTLLNFENEQDDALLALLQSDVKKAYEELDGRQKGHFAKQVSLYVEMLRNNKNIL
;
A
#
# COMPACT_ATOMS: atom_id res chain seq x y z
N MET A 1 31.79 -8.12 52.40
CA MET A 1 30.83 -7.53 51.44
C MET A 1 31.60 -6.53 50.59
N HIS A 2 32.20 -6.98 49.48
CA HIS A 2 33.14 -6.17 48.70
C HIS A 2 32.36 -5.36 47.65
N ILE A 3 32.23 -4.06 47.88
CA ILE A 3 31.61 -3.12 46.94
C ILE A 3 32.64 -2.88 45.82
N LEU A 4 32.36 -3.37 44.61
CA LEU A 4 33.18 -3.07 43.43
C LEU A 4 33.06 -1.57 43.09
N PRO A 5 34.17 -0.89 42.70
CA PRO A 5 34.15 0.56 42.51
C PRO A 5 33.35 0.97 41.27
N LEU A 6 32.45 1.95 41.47
CA LEU A 6 31.52 2.53 40.47
C LEU A 6 32.22 2.94 39.14
N ASN A 7 33.52 3.25 39.19
CA ASN A 7 34.32 3.64 38.03
C ASN A 7 34.52 2.54 36.97
N LYS A 8 34.47 1.25 37.35
CA LYS A 8 34.61 0.17 36.35
C LYS A 8 33.39 0.12 35.42
N HIS A 9 32.19 0.31 35.96
CA HIS A 9 30.96 0.34 35.15
C HIS A 9 30.96 1.51 34.15
N LEU A 10 31.39 2.70 34.58
CA LEU A 10 31.50 3.87 33.71
C LEU A 10 32.55 3.68 32.60
N PHE A 11 33.64 2.97 32.87
CA PHE A 11 34.66 2.63 31.86
C PHE A 11 34.14 1.65 30.80
N TYR A 12 33.44 0.58 31.19
CA TYR A 12 32.80 -0.33 30.24
C TYR A 12 31.74 0.36 29.40
N ILE A 13 30.92 1.23 30.01
CA ILE A 13 29.94 2.04 29.28
C ILE A 13 30.64 2.94 28.25
N ASN A 14 31.75 3.62 28.62
CA ASN A 14 32.49 4.49 27.71
C ASN A 14 33.15 3.73 26.54
N ILE A 15 33.64 2.50 26.76
CA ILE A 15 34.19 1.63 25.69
C ILE A 15 33.10 1.17 24.71
N ILE A 16 31.93 0.79 25.22
CA ILE A 16 30.79 0.35 24.40
C ILE A 16 30.34 1.47 23.45
N PHE A 17 30.41 2.74 23.87
CA PHE A 17 30.09 3.93 23.06
C PHE A 17 31.27 4.52 22.28
N ARG A 18 32.48 3.95 22.33
CA ARG A 18 33.66 4.43 21.57
C ARG A 18 34.13 3.47 20.48
N THR A 19 33.66 2.23 20.46
CA THR A 19 34.11 1.25 19.48
C THR A 19 33.23 1.34 18.22
N PRO A 20 33.81 1.57 17.01
CA PRO A 20 33.04 1.68 15.77
C PRO A 20 32.25 0.40 15.45
N LEU A 21 32.61 -0.74 16.06
CA LEU A 21 31.97 -2.03 15.87
C LEU A 21 30.54 -2.09 16.44
N THR A 22 30.26 -1.41 17.55
CA THR A 22 28.90 -1.34 18.14
C THR A 22 28.00 -0.38 17.37
N PHE A 23 28.56 0.70 16.83
CA PHE A 23 27.82 1.60 15.93
C PHE A 23 27.46 0.91 14.62
N LEU A 24 28.39 0.16 14.03
CA LEU A 24 28.12 -0.58 12.80
C LEU A 24 27.04 -1.65 13.00
N SER A 25 27.03 -2.35 14.14
CA SER A 25 26.00 -3.36 14.42
C SER A 25 24.62 -2.73 14.67
N ILE A 26 24.54 -1.61 15.40
CA ILE A 26 23.28 -0.88 15.59
C ILE A 26 22.78 -0.30 14.26
N LEU A 27 23.68 0.27 13.45
CA LEU A 27 23.36 0.78 12.12
C LEU A 27 22.86 -0.35 11.21
N LEU A 28 23.49 -1.53 11.24
CA LEU A 28 23.03 -2.69 10.48
C LEU A 28 21.63 -3.13 10.91
N VAL A 29 21.34 -3.18 12.22
CA VAL A 29 20.00 -3.51 12.74
C VAL A 29 18.95 -2.46 12.36
N TYR A 30 19.32 -1.18 12.38
CA TYR A 30 18.45 -0.11 11.91
C TYR A 30 18.17 -0.22 10.41
N LEU A 31 19.21 -0.47 9.60
CA LEU A 31 19.09 -0.65 8.15
C LEU A 31 18.25 -1.88 7.80
N THR A 32 18.40 -3.00 8.52
CA THR A 32 17.55 -4.18 8.29
C THR A 32 16.10 -3.87 8.63
N PHE A 33 15.82 -3.14 9.71
CA PHE A 33 14.46 -2.71 10.03
C PHE A 33 13.87 -1.78 8.95
N VAL A 34 14.64 -0.77 8.50
CA VAL A 34 14.20 0.17 7.45
C VAL A 34 13.92 -0.56 6.13
N VAL A 35 14.83 -1.43 5.68
CA VAL A 35 14.64 -2.22 4.46
C VAL A 35 13.41 -3.12 4.57
N TYR A 36 13.18 -3.75 5.73
CA TYR A 36 12.01 -4.59 5.96
C TYR A 36 10.71 -3.78 5.90
N ARG A 37 10.69 -2.59 6.49
CA ARG A 37 9.52 -1.69 6.47
C ARG A 37 9.23 -1.17 5.06
N LEU A 38 10.25 -0.84 4.28
CA LEU A 38 10.09 -0.41 2.89
C LEU A 38 9.55 -1.55 2.01
N SER A 39 10.06 -2.77 2.20
CA SER A 39 9.60 -3.96 1.47
C SER A 39 8.14 -4.32 1.80
N ASP A 40 7.75 -4.29 3.07
CA ASP A 40 6.37 -4.59 3.49
C ASP A 40 5.38 -3.53 2.98
N ASN A 41 5.75 -2.24 3.06
CA ASN A 41 4.97 -1.16 2.47
C ASN A 41 4.80 -1.34 0.96
N TYR A 42 5.88 -1.59 0.22
CA TYR A 42 5.81 -1.84 -1.22
C TYR A 42 4.91 -3.04 -1.55
N THR A 43 5.04 -4.12 -0.79
CA THR A 43 4.19 -5.31 -0.95
C THR A 43 2.73 -5.01 -0.61
N ARG A 44 2.45 -4.07 0.30
CA ARG A 44 1.09 -3.60 0.60
C ARG A 44 0.51 -2.80 -0.54
N ILE A 45 1.32 -1.92 -1.14
CA ILE A 45 0.94 -1.06 -2.26
C ILE A 45 0.57 -1.89 -3.50
N MET A 46 1.30 -2.96 -3.77
CA MET A 46 1.13 -3.77 -4.98
C MET A 46 0.09 -4.90 -4.88
N ARG A 47 -0.70 -4.98 -3.80
CA ARG A 47 -1.67 -6.06 -3.59
C ARG A 47 -3.01 -5.82 -4.29
N THR A 48 -3.52 -6.85 -4.96
CA THR A 48 -4.93 -6.87 -5.42
C THR A 48 -5.89 -7.06 -4.23
N LEU A 49 -7.17 -6.77 -4.43
CA LEU A 49 -8.21 -7.06 -3.44
C LEU A 49 -8.19 -8.54 -3.00
N GLY A 50 -8.09 -9.48 -3.96
CA GLY A 50 -8.01 -10.91 -3.66
C GLY A 50 -6.79 -11.27 -2.82
N GLN A 51 -5.64 -10.67 -3.11
CA GLN A 51 -4.43 -10.86 -2.32
C GLN A 51 -4.56 -10.27 -0.91
N THR A 52 -5.24 -9.14 -0.75
CA THR A 52 -5.52 -8.53 0.56
C THR A 52 -6.44 -9.42 1.39
N ILE A 53 -7.52 -9.95 0.79
CA ILE A 53 -8.41 -10.93 1.44
C ILE A 53 -7.62 -12.15 1.90
N LYS A 54 -6.79 -12.72 1.02
CA LYS A 54 -5.93 -13.88 1.31
C LYS A 54 -4.94 -13.59 2.44
N TYR A 55 -4.35 -12.39 2.45
CA TYR A 55 -3.41 -11.96 3.48
C TYR A 55 -4.08 -11.94 4.86
N PHE A 56 -5.23 -11.28 4.99
CA PHE A 56 -5.93 -11.20 6.28
C PHE A 56 -6.51 -12.55 6.71
N ARG A 57 -7.01 -13.37 5.78
CA ARG A 57 -7.40 -14.76 6.10
C ARG A 57 -6.20 -15.53 6.66
N LYS A 58 -5.04 -15.52 5.99
CA LYS A 58 -3.85 -16.22 6.48
C LYS A 58 -3.37 -15.69 7.83
N LYS A 59 -3.48 -14.37 8.07
CA LYS A 59 -3.17 -13.75 9.37
C LYS A 59 -4.09 -14.26 10.49
N SER A 60 -5.31 -14.69 10.15
CA SER A 60 -6.23 -15.35 11.10
C SER A 60 -5.97 -16.85 11.29
N GLY A 61 -5.00 -17.44 10.56
CA GLY A 61 -4.62 -18.85 10.68
C GLY A 61 -5.59 -19.85 10.04
N LEU A 62 -6.58 -19.39 9.30
CA LEU A 62 -7.63 -20.24 8.71
C LEU A 62 -7.34 -20.60 7.25
N THR A 63 -7.72 -21.79 6.82
CA THR A 63 -7.81 -22.20 5.41
C THR A 63 -8.99 -21.52 4.70
N GLN A 64 -9.07 -21.63 3.37
CA GLN A 64 -10.21 -21.06 2.61
C GLN A 64 -11.55 -21.68 3.05
N GLU A 65 -11.55 -22.99 3.29
CA GLU A 65 -12.72 -23.76 3.73
C GLU A 65 -13.14 -23.35 5.15
N GLU A 66 -12.20 -23.36 6.11
CA GLU A 66 -12.50 -22.96 7.49
C GLU A 66 -12.97 -21.50 7.59
N PHE A 67 -12.41 -20.60 6.78
CA PHE A 67 -12.86 -19.20 6.76
C PHE A 67 -14.26 -19.07 6.18
N ALA A 68 -14.54 -19.79 5.09
CA ALA A 68 -15.85 -19.80 4.45
C ALA A 68 -16.91 -20.32 5.42
N ASP A 69 -16.68 -21.47 6.05
CA ASP A 69 -17.60 -22.09 7.00
C ASP A 69 -17.84 -21.21 8.22
N LYS A 70 -16.78 -20.60 8.76
CA LYS A 70 -16.88 -19.78 9.97
C LYS A 70 -17.69 -18.50 9.76
N TYR A 71 -17.63 -17.89 8.59
CA TYR A 71 -18.24 -16.59 8.31
C TYR A 71 -19.41 -16.66 7.32
N GLY A 72 -19.84 -17.87 6.93
CA GLY A 72 -21.02 -18.08 6.09
C GLY A 72 -20.81 -17.74 4.61
N PHE A 73 -19.58 -17.79 4.12
CA PHE A 73 -19.29 -17.69 2.69
C PHE A 73 -19.24 -19.09 2.07
N SER A 74 -19.41 -19.19 0.76
CA SER A 74 -19.11 -20.43 0.03
C SER A 74 -17.61 -20.59 -0.21
N HIS A 75 -17.12 -21.83 -0.20
CA HIS A 75 -15.74 -22.13 -0.57
C HIS A 75 -15.40 -21.61 -1.99
N GLY A 76 -16.36 -21.67 -2.91
CA GLY A 76 -16.22 -21.13 -4.27
C GLY A 76 -16.00 -19.61 -4.31
N GLN A 77 -16.70 -18.85 -3.46
CA GLN A 77 -16.48 -17.41 -3.31
C GLN A 77 -15.06 -17.11 -2.83
N MET A 78 -14.61 -17.74 -1.74
CA MET A 78 -13.25 -17.52 -1.23
C MET A 78 -12.17 -17.85 -2.27
N LYS A 79 -12.34 -18.98 -2.97
CA LYS A 79 -11.44 -19.35 -4.06
C LYS A 79 -11.42 -18.31 -5.16
N HIS A 80 -12.59 -17.85 -5.63
CA HIS A 80 -12.67 -16.89 -6.72
C HIS A 80 -12.17 -15.50 -6.34
N TRP A 81 -12.44 -15.04 -5.12
CA TRP A 81 -11.97 -13.77 -4.59
C TRP A 81 -10.45 -13.78 -4.44
N GLU A 82 -9.87 -14.80 -3.80
CA GLU A 82 -8.42 -14.84 -3.55
C GLU A 82 -7.55 -15.10 -4.79
N THR A 83 -8.17 -15.48 -5.91
CA THR A 83 -7.51 -15.63 -7.21
C THR A 83 -7.90 -14.53 -8.20
N ASP A 84 -8.54 -13.45 -7.73
CA ASP A 84 -9.00 -12.32 -8.55
C ASP A 84 -9.89 -12.70 -9.75
N ARG A 85 -10.55 -13.87 -9.69
CA ARG A 85 -11.42 -14.36 -10.76
C ARG A 85 -12.78 -13.66 -10.74
N HIS A 86 -13.29 -13.39 -9.55
CA HIS A 86 -14.50 -12.60 -9.31
C HIS A 86 -14.22 -11.67 -8.14
N GLN A 87 -14.83 -10.49 -8.15
CA GLN A 87 -14.75 -9.58 -7.02
C GLN A 87 -15.91 -9.85 -6.03
N PRO A 88 -15.72 -9.61 -4.73
CA PRO A 88 -16.82 -9.61 -3.78
C PRO A 88 -17.76 -8.44 -4.08
N ASP A 89 -19.05 -8.62 -3.78
CA ASP A 89 -20.01 -7.52 -3.83
C ASP A 89 -19.82 -6.54 -2.66
N VAL A 90 -20.53 -5.41 -2.71
CA VAL A 90 -20.40 -4.34 -1.71
C VAL A 90 -20.71 -4.82 -0.29
N GLU A 91 -21.70 -5.69 -0.12
CA GLU A 91 -22.03 -6.24 1.20
C GLU A 91 -20.94 -7.18 1.70
N SER A 92 -20.42 -8.07 0.85
CA SER A 92 -19.29 -8.94 1.18
C SER A 92 -18.03 -8.14 1.54
N ILE A 93 -17.76 -7.02 0.86
CA ILE A 93 -16.66 -6.11 1.19
C ILE A 93 -16.83 -5.54 2.61
N LYS A 94 -18.02 -5.05 2.96
CA LYS A 94 -18.30 -4.53 4.31
C LYS A 94 -18.13 -5.63 5.37
N THR A 95 -18.65 -6.82 5.09
CA THR A 95 -18.53 -7.98 5.99
C THR A 95 -17.07 -8.36 6.19
N LEU A 96 -16.28 -8.47 5.11
CA LEU A 96 -14.85 -8.79 5.18
C LEU A 96 -14.07 -7.73 5.95
N ALA A 97 -14.32 -6.44 5.70
CA ALA A 97 -13.69 -5.34 6.43
C ALA A 97 -13.98 -5.43 7.94
N SER A 98 -15.24 -5.72 8.29
CA SER A 98 -15.65 -5.94 9.69
C SER A 98 -14.97 -7.16 10.32
N ILE A 99 -14.90 -8.30 9.61
CA ILE A 99 -14.24 -9.53 10.08
C ILE A 99 -12.76 -9.27 10.35
N PHE A 100 -12.08 -8.59 9.42
CA PHE A 100 -10.65 -8.29 9.51
C PHE A 100 -10.32 -7.11 10.42
N ARG A 101 -11.34 -6.36 10.88
CA ARG A 101 -11.21 -5.15 11.71
C ARG A 101 -10.34 -4.08 11.05
N ILE A 102 -10.61 -3.82 9.77
CA ILE A 102 -9.96 -2.79 8.95
C ILE A 102 -11.02 -1.93 8.25
N SER A 103 -10.63 -0.78 7.71
CA SER A 103 -11.52 0.00 6.86
C SER A 103 -11.70 -0.66 5.49
N THR A 104 -12.79 -0.32 4.81
CA THR A 104 -12.99 -0.70 3.40
C THR A 104 -11.90 -0.14 2.50
N ASP A 105 -11.38 1.05 2.81
CA ASP A 105 -10.27 1.67 2.07
C ASP A 105 -8.98 0.87 2.17
N THR A 106 -8.63 0.37 3.36
CA THR A 106 -7.49 -0.52 3.55
C THR A 106 -7.70 -1.86 2.85
N LEU A 107 -8.94 -2.39 2.85
CA LEU A 107 -9.26 -3.65 2.15
C LEU A 107 -9.15 -3.52 0.63
N LEU A 108 -9.66 -2.42 0.09
CA LEU A 108 -9.69 -2.11 -1.35
C LEU A 108 -8.40 -1.46 -1.86
N ASN A 109 -7.45 -1.19 -0.96
CA ASN A 109 -6.19 -0.52 -1.25
C ASN A 109 -6.37 0.91 -1.81
N PHE A 110 -7.46 1.61 -1.43
CA PHE A 110 -7.73 2.99 -1.85
C PHE A 110 -6.75 4.02 -1.27
N GLU A 111 -6.00 3.66 -0.22
CA GLU A 111 -4.91 4.49 0.32
C GLU A 111 -3.78 4.76 -0.71
N ASN A 112 -3.74 4.04 -1.85
CA ASN A 112 -2.68 4.14 -2.86
C ASN A 112 -3.14 4.66 -4.23
N GLU A 113 -4.42 4.98 -4.44
CA GLU A 113 -4.84 5.68 -5.67
C GLU A 113 -4.53 7.19 -5.62
N GLN A 114 -4.00 7.69 -4.50
CA GLN A 114 -3.69 9.09 -4.25
C GLN A 114 -2.20 9.32 -3.99
N ASP A 115 -1.33 8.92 -4.90
CA ASP A 115 0.11 9.27 -4.82
C ASP A 115 0.66 9.89 -6.12
N ASP A 116 -0.20 10.47 -6.94
CA ASP A 116 0.24 11.52 -7.87
C ASP A 116 -0.61 12.77 -7.66
N ALA A 117 -0.22 13.55 -6.64
CA ALA A 117 -0.85 14.82 -6.32
C ALA A 117 -0.86 15.77 -7.51
N LEU A 118 0.15 15.70 -8.40
CA LEU A 118 0.21 16.51 -9.61
C LEU A 118 -0.83 16.04 -10.64
N LEU A 119 -0.96 14.74 -10.85
CA LEU A 119 -1.99 14.17 -11.72
C LEU A 119 -3.41 14.47 -11.20
N ALA A 120 -3.62 14.40 -9.88
CA ALA A 120 -4.89 14.75 -9.26
C ALA A 120 -5.26 16.23 -9.47
N LEU A 121 -4.28 17.14 -9.30
CA LEU A 121 -4.45 18.57 -9.59
C LEU A 121 -4.77 18.79 -11.08
N LEU A 122 -4.01 18.18 -11.99
CA LEU A 122 -4.23 18.27 -13.43
C LEU A 122 -5.62 17.77 -13.82
N GLN A 123 -6.06 16.63 -13.29
CA GLN A 123 -7.40 16.07 -13.54
C GLN A 123 -8.50 17.02 -13.05
N SER A 124 -8.33 17.61 -11.86
CA SER A 124 -9.25 18.62 -11.34
C SER A 124 -9.36 19.83 -12.26
N ASP A 125 -8.22 20.39 -12.67
CA ASP A 125 -8.20 21.63 -13.47
C ASP A 125 -8.75 21.39 -14.88
N VAL A 126 -8.37 20.28 -15.51
CA VAL A 126 -8.92 19.86 -16.81
C VAL A 126 -10.42 19.63 -16.73
N LYS A 127 -10.91 19.00 -15.65
CA LYS A 127 -12.34 18.75 -15.45
C LYS A 127 -13.13 20.04 -15.28
N LYS A 128 -12.67 20.97 -14.44
CA LYS A 128 -13.33 22.28 -14.24
C LYS A 128 -13.41 23.04 -15.55
N ALA A 129 -12.28 23.15 -16.27
CA ALA A 129 -12.23 23.80 -17.57
C ALA A 129 -13.20 23.15 -18.57
N TYR A 130 -13.30 21.82 -18.59
CA TYR A 130 -14.23 21.11 -19.46
C TYR A 130 -15.70 21.37 -19.11
N GLU A 131 -16.06 21.42 -17.82
CA GLU A 131 -17.44 21.60 -17.36
C GLU A 131 -18.01 22.98 -17.72
N GLU A 132 -17.16 24.01 -17.75
CA GLU A 132 -17.51 25.40 -18.12
C GLU A 132 -17.80 25.58 -19.63
N LEU A 133 -17.44 24.62 -20.47
CA LEU A 133 -17.59 24.70 -21.93
C LEU A 133 -18.98 24.29 -22.42
N ASP A 134 -19.42 24.89 -23.53
CA ASP A 134 -20.59 24.43 -24.29
C ASP A 134 -20.33 23.12 -25.05
N GLY A 135 -21.40 22.48 -25.56
CA GLY A 135 -21.30 21.18 -26.22
C GLY A 135 -20.39 21.13 -27.46
N ARG A 136 -20.30 22.21 -28.25
CA ARG A 136 -19.37 22.27 -29.40
C ARG A 136 -17.95 22.47 -28.91
N GLN A 137 -17.75 23.37 -27.95
CA GLN A 137 -16.44 23.64 -27.35
C GLN A 137 -15.86 22.39 -26.68
N LYS A 138 -16.69 21.60 -25.98
CA LYS A 138 -16.32 20.30 -25.38
C LYS A 138 -15.77 19.32 -26.42
N GLY A 139 -16.41 19.22 -27.58
CA GLY A 139 -15.95 18.38 -28.68
C GLY A 139 -14.58 18.80 -29.22
N HIS A 140 -14.37 20.11 -29.41
CA HIS A 140 -13.08 20.66 -29.84
C HIS A 140 -11.98 20.45 -28.80
N PHE A 141 -12.28 20.72 -27.53
CA PHE A 141 -11.34 20.53 -26.41
C PHE A 141 -10.89 19.06 -26.31
N ALA A 142 -11.83 18.12 -26.33
CA ALA A 142 -11.50 16.69 -26.28
C ALA A 142 -10.62 16.25 -27.46
N LYS A 143 -10.91 16.75 -28.67
CA LYS A 143 -10.08 16.50 -29.86
C LYS A 143 -8.65 17.02 -29.68
N GLN A 144 -8.49 18.25 -29.18
CA GLN A 144 -7.18 18.86 -28.96
C GLN A 144 -6.34 18.10 -27.93
N VAL A 145 -6.94 17.74 -26.80
CA VAL A 145 -6.28 16.93 -25.76
C VAL A 145 -5.86 15.58 -26.33
N SER A 146 -6.73 14.91 -27.09
CA SER A 146 -6.40 13.63 -27.73
C SER A 146 -5.21 13.74 -28.69
N LEU A 147 -5.16 14.77 -29.54
CA LEU A 147 -4.06 14.98 -30.47
C LEU A 147 -2.74 15.24 -29.74
N TYR A 148 -2.79 16.01 -28.66
CA TYR A 148 -1.61 16.30 -27.85
C TYR A 148 -1.06 15.03 -27.17
N VAL A 149 -1.95 14.22 -26.58
CA VAL A 149 -1.58 12.93 -25.98
C VAL A 149 -0.97 12.00 -27.03
N GLU A 150 -1.54 11.94 -28.24
CA GLU A 150 -1.02 11.11 -29.33
C GLU A 150 0.38 11.57 -29.79
N MET A 151 0.58 12.89 -29.92
CA MET A 151 1.89 13.46 -30.22
C MET A 151 2.95 13.09 -29.16
N LEU A 152 2.62 13.20 -27.88
CA LEU A 152 3.54 12.83 -26.79
C LEU A 152 3.87 11.33 -26.79
N ARG A 153 2.87 10.47 -27.04
CA ARG A 153 3.08 9.02 -27.13
C ARG A 153 4.02 8.63 -28.26
N ASN A 154 3.90 9.32 -29.40
CA ASN A 154 4.71 9.07 -30.59
C ASN A 154 6.09 9.74 -30.53
N ASN A 155 6.29 10.72 -29.66
CA ASN A 155 7.55 11.45 -29.47
C ASN A 155 7.99 11.44 -28.01
N LYS A 156 8.35 10.25 -27.50
CA LYS A 156 8.73 10.05 -26.09
C LYS A 156 9.93 10.87 -25.60
N ASN A 157 10.69 11.49 -26.50
CA ASN A 157 11.86 12.31 -26.17
C ASN A 157 11.51 13.79 -25.88
N ILE A 158 10.23 14.18 -25.96
CA ILE A 158 9.76 15.55 -25.70
C ILE A 158 9.50 15.79 -24.20
N LEU A 159 9.49 14.71 -23.41
CA LEU A 159 9.40 14.72 -21.94
C LEU A 159 10.77 14.40 -21.34
#